data_AF-A0A091DFL0-F1
#
_entry.id   AF-A0A091DFL0-F1
#
_cell.length_a   1.000
_cell.length_b   1.000
_cell.length_c   1.000
_cell.angle_alpha   90.00
_cell.angle_beta   90.00
_cell.angle_gamma   90.00
#
_symmetry.space_group_name_H-M   'P 1'
#
loop_
_entity.id
_entity.type
_entity.pdbx_description
1 polymer ?
#
loop_
_entity_poly.entity_id
_entity_poly.type
_entity_poly.pdbx_seq_one_letter_code
_entity_poly.pdbx_strand_id
1 'polypeptide(L)'
;MENHKPDDIIKENLTDIIARKINQLPETDRSLLEHGSTYIGLNAAICGLIANSLFRRTLNVTKARIAASLPMAVIPFLSANAFYTGFVSLPLSTGDLNCETCTMTRAGLIGLVFGGLYPAFLALPVNGALAARYQSALLPEKGNLVTYWIRISKPIFRKMVFPFLLQTVFAAYLGSRQYKLLITALQLPEPGLEIY
;
A
#
# COMPACT_ATOMS: atom_id res chain seq x y z
N MET A 1 12.17 6.75 36.79
CA MET A 1 13.13 5.69 36.44
C MET A 1 12.31 4.59 35.79
N GLU A 2 12.27 4.61 34.47
CA GLU A 2 11.44 3.72 33.65
C GLU A 2 12.12 2.35 33.62
N ASN A 3 11.45 1.32 34.13
CA ASN A 3 11.94 -0.06 34.12
C ASN A 3 11.95 -0.57 32.67
N HIS A 4 13.03 -0.29 31.94
CA HIS A 4 13.30 -0.89 30.64
C HIS A 4 13.38 -2.41 30.84
N LYS A 5 12.39 -3.12 30.33
CA LYS A 5 12.18 -4.54 30.59
C LYS A 5 13.27 -5.33 29.84
N PRO A 6 13.91 -6.34 30.45
CA PRO A 6 15.00 -7.10 29.82
C PRO A 6 14.64 -7.72 28.46
N ASP A 7 13.35 -7.97 28.19
CA ASP A 7 12.83 -8.45 26.91
C ASP A 7 13.04 -7.46 25.75
N ASP A 8 12.99 -6.16 26.02
CA ASP A 8 13.10 -5.12 24.98
C ASP A 8 14.56 -4.97 24.52
N ILE A 9 15.51 -5.11 25.45
CA ILE A 9 16.96 -5.08 25.15
C ILE A 9 17.37 -6.24 24.24
N ILE A 10 16.80 -7.44 24.45
CA ILE A 10 17.09 -8.62 23.62
C ILE A 10 16.56 -8.43 22.20
N LYS A 11 15.35 -7.86 22.06
CA LYS A 11 14.75 -7.57 20.74
C LYS A 11 15.53 -6.51 20.00
N GLU A 12 15.96 -5.45 20.68
CA GLU A 12 16.76 -4.37 20.09
C GLU A 12 18.09 -4.91 19.54
N ASN A 13 18.81 -5.72 20.33
CA ASN A 13 20.03 -6.38 19.90
C ASN A 13 19.80 -7.32 18.70
N LEU A 14 18.69 -8.07 18.68
CA LEU A 14 18.34 -8.93 17.56
C LEU A 14 18.04 -8.14 16.29
N THR A 15 17.28 -7.04 16.40
CA THR A 15 16.98 -6.17 15.26
C THR A 15 18.24 -5.52 14.69
N ASP A 16 19.19 -5.15 15.54
CA ASP A 16 20.47 -4.58 15.11
C ASP A 16 21.35 -5.62 14.40
N ILE A 17 21.39 -6.87 14.89
CA ILE A 17 22.08 -7.98 14.20
C ILE A 17 21.46 -8.24 12.82
N ILE A 18 20.13 -8.26 12.72
CA ILE A 18 19.41 -8.45 11.45
C ILE A 18 19.71 -7.28 10.50
N ALA A 19 19.68 -6.04 10.98
CA ALA A 19 20.01 -4.87 10.18
C ALA A 19 21.45 -4.94 9.64
N ARG A 20 22.41 -5.36 10.48
CA ARG A 20 23.81 -5.57 10.07
C ARG A 20 23.96 -6.65 8.99
N LYS A 21 23.21 -7.76 9.09
CA LYS A 21 23.19 -8.80 8.06
C LYS A 21 22.55 -8.32 6.75
N ILE A 22 21.46 -7.54 6.82
CA ILE A 22 20.84 -6.92 5.64
C ILE A 22 21.81 -5.95 4.95
N ASN A 23 22.64 -5.23 5.69
CA ASN A 23 23.65 -4.34 5.12
C ASN A 23 24.75 -5.06 4.32
N GLN A 24 24.90 -6.38 4.47
CA GLN A 24 25.83 -7.17 3.64
C GLN A 24 25.24 -7.54 2.26
N LEU A 25 23.93 -7.37 2.06
CA LEU A 25 23.29 -7.63 0.77
C LEU A 25 23.69 -6.56 -0.28
N PRO A 26 23.59 -6.89 -1.58
CA PRO A 26 23.71 -5.91 -2.65
C PRO A 26 22.74 -4.74 -2.46
N GLU A 27 23.16 -3.52 -2.85
CA GLU A 27 22.36 -2.30 -2.66
C GLU A 27 20.93 -2.40 -3.24
N THR A 28 20.76 -3.10 -4.37
CA THR A 28 19.45 -3.32 -5.01
C THR A 28 18.50 -4.12 -4.13
N ASP A 29 19.02 -5.14 -3.46
CA ASP A 29 18.25 -6.06 -2.64
C ASP A 29 17.90 -5.41 -1.29
N ARG A 30 18.85 -4.68 -0.72
CA ARG A 30 18.65 -3.84 0.46
C ARG A 30 17.58 -2.78 0.20
N SER A 31 17.66 -2.06 -0.92
CA SER A 31 16.69 -1.02 -1.26
C SER A 31 15.28 -1.58 -1.40
N LEU A 32 15.12 -2.77 -1.97
CA LEU A 32 13.82 -3.45 -2.09
C LEU A 32 13.24 -3.83 -0.71
N LEU A 33 14.08 -4.28 0.22
CA LEU A 33 13.66 -4.58 1.60
C LEU A 33 13.22 -3.31 2.34
N GLU A 34 14.03 -2.25 2.30
CA GLU A 34 13.78 -1.00 3.03
C GLU A 34 12.63 -0.17 2.42
N HIS A 35 12.57 -0.06 1.09
CA HIS A 35 11.64 0.84 0.39
C HIS A 35 10.45 0.11 -0.25
N GLY A 36 10.26 -1.18 0.03
CA GLY A 36 9.16 -1.98 -0.52
C GLY A 36 7.78 -1.34 -0.32
N SER A 37 7.52 -0.83 0.88
CA SER A 37 6.27 -0.13 1.22
C SER A 37 6.06 1.15 0.40
N THR A 38 7.13 1.89 0.10
CA THR A 38 7.09 3.09 -0.73
C THR A 38 6.63 2.79 -2.15
N TYR A 39 7.10 1.69 -2.76
CA TYR A 39 6.64 1.27 -4.10
C TYR A 39 5.14 0.94 -4.12
N ILE A 40 4.64 0.26 -3.09
CA ILE A 40 3.21 -0.03 -2.93
C ILE A 40 2.41 1.27 -2.77
N GLY A 41 2.92 2.21 -1.98
CA GLY A 41 2.36 3.55 -1.80
C GLY A 41 2.28 4.32 -3.13
N LEU A 42 3.36 4.33 -3.92
CA LEU A 42 3.38 5.03 -5.21
C LEU A 42 2.34 4.47 -6.18
N ASN A 43 2.23 3.14 -6.27
CA ASN A 43 1.19 2.54 -7.11
C ASN A 43 -0.21 2.85 -6.59
N ALA A 44 -0.41 2.92 -5.28
CA ALA A 44 -1.69 3.34 -4.68
C ALA A 44 -2.05 4.79 -5.05
N ALA A 45 -1.08 5.70 -5.07
CA ALA A 45 -1.26 7.07 -5.52
C ALA A 45 -1.73 7.13 -6.98
N ILE A 46 -1.06 6.37 -7.86
CA ILE A 46 -1.41 6.29 -9.28
C ILE A 46 -2.82 5.71 -9.43
N CYS A 47 -3.15 4.65 -8.68
CA CYS A 47 -4.48 4.03 -8.66
C CYS A 47 -5.56 5.05 -8.25
N GLY A 48 -5.30 5.84 -7.20
CA GLY A 48 -6.19 6.92 -6.75
C GLY A 48 -6.37 8.02 -7.81
N LEU A 49 -5.31 8.41 -8.51
CA LEU A 49 -5.38 9.38 -9.60
C LEU A 49 -6.18 8.85 -10.81
N ILE A 50 -6.00 7.58 -11.18
CA ILE A 50 -6.77 6.94 -12.25
C ILE A 50 -8.25 6.89 -11.87
N ALA A 51 -8.56 6.42 -10.65
CA ALA A 51 -9.93 6.38 -10.14
C ALA A 51 -10.58 7.78 -10.17
N ASN A 52 -9.86 8.79 -9.66
CA ASN A 52 -10.31 10.16 -9.67
C ASN A 52 -10.60 10.65 -11.10
N SER A 53 -9.70 10.40 -12.06
CA SER A 53 -9.89 10.77 -13.45
C SER A 53 -11.15 10.14 -14.07
N LEU A 54 -11.39 8.85 -13.80
CA LEU A 54 -12.57 8.14 -14.30
C LEU A 54 -13.88 8.67 -13.71
N PHE A 55 -13.92 8.92 -12.40
CA PHE A 55 -15.10 9.50 -11.74
C PHE A 55 -15.37 10.92 -12.23
N ARG A 56 -14.34 11.75 -12.40
CA ARG A 56 -14.49 13.12 -12.94
C ARG A 56 -15.09 13.13 -14.34
N ARG A 57 -14.62 12.24 -15.22
CA ARG A 57 -15.16 12.11 -16.58
C ARG A 57 -16.62 11.66 -16.57
N THR A 58 -17.00 10.79 -15.63
CA THR A 58 -18.36 10.28 -15.52
C THR A 58 -19.32 11.32 -14.94
N LEU A 59 -18.86 12.16 -14.01
CA LEU A 59 -19.65 13.21 -13.34
C LEU A 59 -19.45 14.62 -13.93
N ASN A 60 -18.78 14.72 -15.09
CA ASN A 60 -18.46 15.98 -15.78
C ASN A 60 -17.79 17.05 -14.91
N VAL A 61 -16.97 16.63 -13.92
CA VAL A 61 -16.30 17.54 -12.99
C VAL A 61 -15.03 18.14 -13.61
N THR A 62 -15.11 19.37 -14.11
CA THR A 62 -13.99 20.07 -14.75
C THR A 62 -13.19 20.95 -13.79
N LYS A 63 -13.83 21.50 -12.75
CA LYS A 63 -13.25 22.42 -11.75
C LYS A 63 -12.44 21.67 -10.67
N ALA A 64 -11.57 22.38 -9.95
CA ALA A 64 -10.73 21.85 -8.87
C ALA A 64 -9.92 20.60 -9.26
N ARG A 65 -9.19 20.65 -10.40
CA ARG A 65 -8.32 19.56 -10.88
C ARG A 65 -7.23 19.21 -9.87
N ILE A 66 -6.40 20.19 -9.55
CA ILE A 66 -5.24 20.01 -8.68
C ILE A 66 -5.68 19.76 -7.22
N ALA A 67 -6.62 20.56 -6.73
CA ALA A 67 -7.12 20.47 -5.36
C ALA A 67 -7.79 19.12 -5.04
N ALA A 68 -8.42 18.46 -6.03
CA ALA A 68 -8.95 17.13 -5.85
C ALA A 68 -7.93 16.02 -6.19
N SER A 69 -6.97 16.24 -7.09
CA SER A 69 -5.99 15.21 -7.44
C SER A 69 -4.93 15.00 -6.36
N LEU A 70 -4.53 16.07 -5.66
CA LEU A 70 -3.46 15.99 -4.66
C LEU A 70 -3.86 15.11 -3.46
N PRO A 71 -5.02 15.29 -2.81
CA PRO A 71 -5.47 14.37 -1.77
C PRO A 71 -5.67 12.94 -2.29
N MET A 72 -6.13 12.79 -3.53
CA MET A 72 -6.33 11.48 -4.18
C MET A 72 -5.02 10.76 -4.52
N ALA A 73 -3.87 11.43 -4.47
CA ALA A 73 -2.56 10.81 -4.57
C ALA A 73 -1.95 10.58 -3.18
N VAL A 74 -1.91 11.62 -2.36
CA VAL A 74 -1.20 11.64 -1.07
C VAL A 74 -1.86 10.71 -0.05
N ILE A 75 -3.20 10.73 0.08
CA ILE A 75 -3.89 9.90 1.07
C ILE A 75 -3.74 8.41 0.74
N PRO A 76 -4.00 7.95 -0.50
CA PRO A 76 -3.68 6.59 -0.92
C PRO A 76 -2.22 6.19 -0.71
N PHE A 77 -1.28 7.07 -1.06
CA PHE A 77 0.15 6.82 -0.87
C PHE A 77 0.48 6.52 0.59
N LEU A 78 0.14 7.44 1.48
CA LEU A 78 0.45 7.33 2.91
C LEU A 78 -0.26 6.14 3.53
N SER A 79 -1.53 5.92 3.17
CA SER A 79 -2.32 4.80 3.68
C SER A 79 -1.67 3.48 3.28
N ALA A 80 -1.45 3.24 1.99
CA ALA A 80 -0.87 1.98 1.53
C ALA A 80 0.54 1.77 2.07
N ASN A 81 1.36 2.82 2.16
CA ASN A 81 2.69 2.75 2.78
C ASN A 81 2.62 2.34 4.26
N ALA A 82 1.77 3.00 5.05
CA ALA A 82 1.61 2.72 6.48
C ALA A 82 1.06 1.31 6.72
N PHE A 83 0.02 0.90 6.00
CA PHE A 83 -0.57 -0.43 6.13
C PHE A 83 0.39 -1.53 5.68
N TYR A 84 1.11 -1.34 4.58
CA TYR A 84 2.12 -2.33 4.15
C TYR A 84 3.25 -2.44 5.17
N THR A 85 3.75 -1.31 5.68
CA THR A 85 4.81 -1.31 6.71
C THR A 85 4.34 -2.01 7.99
N GLY A 86 3.15 -1.67 8.48
CA GLY A 86 2.58 -2.18 9.73
C GLY A 86 2.27 -3.67 9.73
N PHE A 87 1.81 -4.20 8.61
CA PHE A 87 1.28 -5.57 8.55
C PHE A 87 2.14 -6.54 7.74
N VAL A 88 3.05 -6.04 6.89
CA VAL A 88 3.96 -6.87 6.09
C VAL A 88 5.39 -6.65 6.53
N SER A 89 5.95 -5.44 6.36
CA SER A 89 7.38 -5.20 6.59
C SER A 89 7.79 -5.44 8.06
N LEU A 90 7.03 -4.89 9.02
CA LEU A 90 7.34 -5.05 10.44
C LEU A 90 7.21 -6.51 10.91
N PRO A 91 6.08 -7.22 10.69
CA PRO A 91 5.96 -8.64 11.07
C PRO A 91 6.97 -9.56 10.38
N LEU A 92 7.41 -9.20 9.17
CA LEU A 92 8.46 -9.91 8.45
C LEU A 92 9.81 -9.73 9.15
N SER A 93 10.20 -8.49 9.48
CA SER A 93 11.47 -8.21 10.17
C SER A 93 11.54 -8.73 11.60
N THR A 94 10.41 -8.81 12.32
CA THR A 94 10.35 -9.34 13.68
C THR A 94 10.24 -10.86 13.74
N GLY A 95 10.17 -11.56 12.60
CA GLY A 95 10.01 -13.02 12.55
C GLY A 95 8.65 -13.53 13.02
N ASP A 96 7.61 -12.68 13.00
CA ASP A 96 6.22 -13.11 13.21
C ASP A 96 5.62 -13.73 11.93
N LEU A 97 6.22 -13.40 10.78
CA LEU A 97 5.81 -13.86 9.45
C LEU A 97 6.84 -14.81 8.84
N ASN A 98 6.77 -16.09 9.22
CA ASN A 98 7.79 -17.11 8.88
C ASN A 98 7.46 -17.99 7.67
N CYS A 99 6.43 -17.66 6.88
CA CYS A 99 6.03 -18.44 5.71
C CYS A 99 5.94 -17.56 4.45
N GLU A 100 6.61 -17.99 3.37
CA GLU A 100 6.59 -17.29 2.08
C GLU A 100 5.16 -17.07 1.58
N THR A 101 4.31 -18.10 1.66
CA THR A 101 2.91 -18.05 1.25
C THR A 101 2.08 -17.09 2.11
N CYS A 102 2.36 -17.01 3.41
CA CYS A 102 1.67 -16.09 4.32
C CYS A 102 2.06 -14.64 4.03
N THR A 103 3.35 -14.37 3.83
CA THR A 103 3.84 -13.04 3.43
C THR A 103 3.27 -12.63 2.08
N MET A 104 3.29 -13.52 1.10
CA MET A 104 2.73 -13.29 -0.24
C MET A 104 1.23 -12.98 -0.18
N THR A 105 0.44 -13.80 0.52
CA THR A 105 -1.01 -13.62 0.61
C THR A 105 -1.38 -12.37 1.39
N ARG A 106 -0.70 -12.07 2.50
CA ARG A 106 -0.92 -10.86 3.29
C ARG A 106 -0.55 -9.61 2.50
N ALA A 107 0.61 -9.61 1.84
CA ALA A 107 1.05 -8.51 0.99
C ALA A 107 0.07 -8.27 -0.18
N GLY A 108 -0.36 -9.35 -0.85
CA GLY A 108 -1.37 -9.28 -1.91
C GLY A 108 -2.69 -8.70 -1.42
N LEU A 109 -3.20 -9.13 -0.26
CA LEU A 109 -4.44 -8.63 0.33
C LEU A 109 -4.34 -7.14 0.67
N ILE A 110 -3.23 -6.71 1.27
CA ILE A 110 -3.00 -5.29 1.59
C ILE A 110 -2.85 -4.45 0.33
N GLY A 111 -2.13 -4.96 -0.68
CA GLY A 111 -2.05 -4.34 -1.99
C GLY A 111 -3.43 -4.16 -2.64
N LEU A 112 -4.27 -5.19 -2.61
CA LEU A 112 -5.64 -5.11 -3.14
C LEU A 112 -6.49 -4.08 -2.39
N VAL A 113 -6.53 -4.17 -1.06
CA VAL A 113 -7.41 -3.35 -0.23
C VAL A 113 -6.92 -1.90 -0.20
N PHE A 114 -5.69 -1.65 0.25
CA PHE A 114 -5.19 -0.29 0.46
C PHE A 114 -4.55 0.32 -0.78
N GLY A 115 -4.01 -0.50 -1.68
CA GLY A 115 -3.44 -0.03 -2.94
C GLY A 115 -4.43 0.07 -4.10
N GLY A 116 -5.57 -0.63 -4.05
CA GLY A 116 -6.54 -0.70 -5.14
C GLY A 116 -7.93 -0.21 -4.76
N LEU A 117 -8.61 -0.97 -3.90
CA LEU A 117 -10.02 -0.75 -3.57
C LEU A 117 -10.23 0.56 -2.81
N TYR A 118 -9.45 0.81 -1.76
CA TYR A 118 -9.57 2.01 -0.92
C TYR A 118 -9.45 3.31 -1.74
N PRO A 119 -8.43 3.51 -2.60
CA PRO A 119 -8.35 4.69 -3.46
C PRO A 119 -9.55 4.85 -4.39
N ALA A 120 -10.08 3.74 -4.93
CA ALA A 120 -11.26 3.76 -5.80
C ALA A 120 -12.53 4.15 -5.04
N PHE A 121 -12.73 3.64 -3.83
CA PHE A 121 -13.84 4.02 -2.96
C PHE A 121 -13.73 5.47 -2.51
N LEU A 122 -12.53 5.95 -2.19
CA LEU A 122 -12.29 7.33 -1.76
C LEU A 122 -12.59 8.35 -2.88
N ALA A 123 -12.39 7.97 -4.15
CA ALA A 123 -12.72 8.83 -5.29
C ALA A 123 -14.22 9.11 -5.43
N LEU A 124 -15.09 8.22 -4.96
CA LEU A 124 -16.54 8.32 -5.11
C LEU A 124 -17.15 9.50 -4.32
N PRO A 125 -16.99 9.61 -2.98
CA PRO A 125 -17.52 10.74 -2.23
C PRO A 125 -16.85 12.06 -2.61
N VAL A 126 -15.55 12.05 -2.91
CA VAL A 126 -14.82 13.27 -3.34
C VAL A 126 -15.44 13.81 -4.62
N ASN A 127 -15.57 13.00 -5.67
CA ASN A 127 -16.11 13.48 -6.94
C ASN A 127 -17.61 13.75 -6.87
N GLY A 128 -18.36 13.03 -6.04
CA GLY A 128 -19.76 13.32 -5.78
C GLY A 128 -19.96 14.68 -5.09
N ALA A 129 -19.16 15.00 -4.08
CA ALA A 129 -19.21 16.28 -3.41
C ALA A 129 -18.83 17.44 -4.35
N LEU A 130 -17.81 17.25 -5.20
CA LEU A 130 -17.47 18.24 -6.23
C LEU A 130 -18.60 18.42 -7.26
N ALA A 131 -19.25 17.32 -7.68
CA ALA A 131 -20.36 17.37 -8.62
C ALA A 131 -21.56 18.13 -8.04
N ALA A 132 -21.86 17.92 -6.76
CA ALA A 132 -22.90 18.66 -6.04
C ALA A 132 -22.54 20.16 -5.93
N ARG A 133 -21.32 20.47 -5.50
CA ARG A 133 -20.86 21.85 -5.28
C ARG A 133 -20.84 22.68 -6.56
N TYR A 134 -20.47 22.07 -7.68
CA TYR A 134 -20.34 22.77 -8.96
C TYR A 134 -21.51 22.52 -9.91
N GLN A 135 -22.56 21.82 -9.45
CA GLN A 135 -23.74 21.44 -10.24
C GLN A 135 -23.35 20.83 -11.61
N SER A 136 -22.28 20.03 -11.64
CA SER A 136 -21.73 19.50 -12.89
C SER A 136 -22.48 18.28 -13.42
N ALA A 137 -23.29 17.64 -12.57
CA ALA A 137 -24.15 16.52 -12.92
C ALA A 137 -25.47 16.62 -12.15
N LEU A 138 -26.55 16.12 -12.76
CA LEU A 138 -27.85 15.99 -12.10
C LEU A 138 -27.75 14.85 -11.08
N LEU A 139 -27.55 15.22 -9.82
CA LEU A 139 -27.60 14.29 -8.70
C LEU A 139 -29.07 14.02 -8.35
N PRO A 140 -29.43 12.79 -7.93
CA PRO A 140 -30.81 12.47 -7.60
C PRO A 140 -31.29 13.28 -6.38
N GLU A 141 -32.25 14.20 -6.58
CA GLU A 141 -32.86 14.99 -5.51
C GLU A 141 -33.84 14.17 -4.65
N LYS A 142 -34.53 13.19 -5.26
CA LYS A 142 -35.49 12.30 -4.61
C LYS A 142 -35.39 10.89 -5.21
N GLY A 143 -35.18 9.86 -4.37
CA GLY A 143 -35.10 8.46 -4.80
C GLY A 143 -33.91 7.68 -4.22
N ASN A 144 -33.65 6.48 -4.76
CA ASN A 144 -32.65 5.56 -4.23
C ASN A 144 -31.21 5.96 -4.62
N LEU A 145 -30.59 6.81 -3.79
CA LEU A 145 -29.21 7.29 -3.93
C LEU A 145 -28.20 6.14 -4.11
N VAL A 146 -28.40 5.01 -3.43
CA VAL A 146 -27.51 3.84 -3.50
C VAL A 146 -27.51 3.25 -4.90
N THR A 147 -28.68 3.05 -5.50
CA THR A 147 -28.79 2.52 -6.87
C THR A 147 -28.11 3.42 -7.89
N TYR A 148 -28.23 4.74 -7.72
CA TYR A 148 -27.54 5.71 -8.57
C TYR A 148 -26.03 5.56 -8.51
N TRP A 149 -25.45 5.51 -7.29
CA TRP A 149 -24.01 5.36 -7.11
C TRP A 149 -23.50 4.00 -7.59
N ILE A 150 -24.24 2.92 -7.38
CA ILE A 150 -23.89 1.60 -7.92
C ILE A 150 -23.85 1.65 -9.45
N ARG A 151 -24.85 2.26 -10.10
CA ARG A 151 -24.92 2.36 -11.57
C ARG A 151 -23.74 3.14 -12.15
N ILE A 152 -23.34 4.23 -11.50
CA ILE A 152 -22.19 5.05 -11.92
C ILE A 152 -20.87 4.35 -11.66
N SER A 153 -20.75 3.67 -10.51
CA SER A 153 -19.49 3.05 -10.09
C SER A 153 -19.19 1.77 -10.88
N LYS A 154 -20.20 0.99 -11.26
CA LYS A 154 -20.03 -0.28 -11.98
C LYS A 154 -19.10 -0.20 -13.21
N PRO A 155 -19.27 0.72 -14.18
CA PRO A 155 -18.36 0.83 -15.32
C PRO A 155 -16.95 1.31 -14.92
N ILE A 156 -16.83 2.09 -13.85
CA ILE A 156 -15.53 2.59 -13.35
C ILE A 156 -14.76 1.44 -12.71
N PHE A 157 -15.39 0.70 -11.80
CA PHE A 157 -14.80 -0.47 -11.16
C PHE A 157 -14.42 -1.54 -12.20
N ARG A 158 -15.21 -1.71 -13.27
CA ARG A 158 -14.84 -2.60 -14.39
C ARG A 158 -13.54 -2.19 -15.08
N LYS A 159 -13.29 -0.88 -15.25
CA LYS A 159 -12.00 -0.37 -15.80
C LYS A 159 -10.85 -0.48 -14.79
N MET A 160 -11.17 -0.40 -13.50
CA MET A 160 -10.19 -0.49 -12.41
C MET A 160 -9.76 -1.93 -12.08
N VAL A 161 -10.43 -2.96 -12.63
CA VAL A 161 -10.03 -4.37 -12.44
C VAL A 161 -8.56 -4.58 -12.82
N PHE A 162 -8.10 -4.00 -13.92
CA PHE A 162 -6.71 -4.15 -14.35
C PHE A 162 -5.72 -3.54 -13.34
N PRO A 163 -5.85 -2.26 -12.91
CA PRO A 163 -5.06 -1.71 -11.82
C PRO A 163 -5.10 -2.54 -10.53
N PHE A 164 -6.27 -3.07 -10.15
CA PHE A 164 -6.41 -3.87 -8.92
C PHE A 164 -5.64 -5.18 -9.00
N LEU A 165 -5.76 -5.90 -10.13
CA LEU A 165 -5.01 -7.14 -10.34
C LEU A 165 -3.51 -6.87 -10.37
N LEU A 166 -3.07 -5.84 -11.10
CA LEU A 166 -1.67 -5.45 -11.15
C LEU A 166 -1.12 -5.12 -9.77
N GLN A 167 -1.85 -4.33 -8.97
CA GLN A 167 -1.46 -3.98 -7.61
C GLN A 167 -1.37 -5.21 -6.70
N THR A 168 -2.34 -6.12 -6.80
CA THR A 168 -2.39 -7.34 -5.99
C THR A 168 -1.22 -8.27 -6.31
N VAL A 169 -0.98 -8.53 -7.60
CA VAL A 169 0.11 -9.39 -8.05
C VAL A 169 1.46 -8.76 -7.73
N PHE A 170 1.61 -7.45 -7.93
CA PHE A 170 2.84 -6.73 -7.61
C PHE A 170 3.15 -6.78 -6.10
N ALA A 171 2.14 -6.54 -5.25
CA ALA A 171 2.32 -6.61 -3.81
C ALA A 171 2.64 -8.03 -3.33
N ALA A 172 1.96 -9.04 -3.87
CA ALA A 172 2.23 -10.44 -3.57
C ALA A 172 3.66 -10.85 -3.99
N TYR A 173 4.08 -10.46 -5.19
CA TYR A 173 5.43 -10.69 -5.70
C TYR A 173 6.48 -10.01 -4.81
N LEU A 174 6.26 -8.74 -4.47
CA LEU A 174 7.16 -7.97 -3.61
C LEU A 174 7.29 -8.62 -2.23
N GLY A 175 6.18 -9.03 -1.62
CA GLY A 175 6.18 -9.76 -0.35
C GLY A 175 6.98 -11.06 -0.42
N SER A 176 6.82 -11.85 -1.49
CA SER A 176 7.62 -13.08 -1.69
C SER A 176 9.12 -12.80 -1.84
N ARG A 177 9.47 -11.72 -2.54
CA ARG A 177 10.86 -11.28 -2.73
C ARG A 177 11.48 -10.80 -1.43
N GLN A 178 10.77 -9.97 -0.67
CA GLN A 178 11.22 -9.50 0.64
C GLN A 178 11.44 -10.66 1.60
N TYR A 179 10.55 -11.67 1.61
CA TYR A 179 10.75 -12.87 2.41
C TYR A 179 12.03 -13.63 2.02
N LYS A 180 12.23 -13.91 0.72
CA LYS A 180 13.42 -14.63 0.24
C LYS A 180 14.71 -13.88 0.57
N LEU A 181 14.75 -12.57 0.34
CA LEU A 181 15.91 -11.75 0.62
C LEU A 181 16.23 -11.71 2.12
N LEU A 182 15.20 -11.63 2.98
CA LEU A 182 15.41 -11.66 4.43
C LEU A 182 15.99 -13.01 4.89
N ILE A 183 15.45 -14.12 4.40
CA ILE A 183 15.99 -15.46 4.74
C ILE A 183 17.44 -15.59 4.25
N THR A 184 17.75 -15.14 3.03
CA THR A 184 19.13 -15.11 2.53
C THR A 184 20.04 -14.24 3.40
N ALA A 185 19.58 -13.08 3.85
CA ALA A 185 20.35 -12.22 4.76
C ALA A 185 20.64 -12.92 6.09
N LEU A 186 19.65 -13.60 6.66
CA LEU A 186 19.80 -14.31 7.93
C LEU A 186 20.83 -15.44 7.86
N GLN A 187 20.96 -16.10 6.71
CA GLN A 187 21.95 -17.15 6.45
C GLN A 187 23.38 -16.63 6.30
N LEU A 188 23.59 -15.33 6.08
CA LEU A 188 24.93 -14.76 6.00
C LEU A 188 25.63 -14.78 7.37
N PRO A 189 26.95 -15.01 7.43
CA PRO A 189 27.71 -14.93 8.68
C PRO A 189 27.61 -13.52 9.30
N GLU A 190 27.66 -13.44 10.62
CA GLU A 190 27.65 -12.13 11.30
C GLU A 190 28.87 -11.30 10.90
N PRO A 191 28.69 -10.02 10.54
CA PRO A 191 29.80 -9.15 10.21
C PRO A 191 30.68 -8.96 11.45
N GLY A 192 31.95 -9.34 11.34
CA GLY A 192 32.95 -9.17 12.41
C GLY A 192 33.19 -10.40 13.29
N LEU A 193 32.55 -11.53 13.02
CA LEU A 193 32.95 -12.82 13.60
C LEU A 193 34.04 -13.44 12.69
N GLU A 194 35.29 -12.97 12.83
CA GLU A 194 36.42 -13.69 12.23
C GLU A 194 36.48 -15.08 12.85
N ILE A 195 36.16 -16.10 12.07
CA ILE A 195 36.33 -17.50 12.44
C ILE A 195 37.84 -17.75 12.33
N TYR A 196 38.53 -17.70 13.47
CA TYR A 196 39.93 -18.12 13.60
C TYR A 196 40.04 -19.63 13.70
#